data_AF-A0A2G5THE2-F1
#
_entry.id   AF-A0A2G5THE2-F1
#
_cell.length_a   1.000
_cell.length_b   1.000
_cell.length_c   1.000
_cell.angle_alpha   90.00
_cell.angle_beta   90.00
_cell.angle_gamma   90.00
#
_symmetry.space_group_name_H-M   'P 1'
#
loop_
_entity.id
_entity.type
_entity.pdbx_description
1 polymer ?
#
loop_
_entity_poly.entity_id
_entity_poly.type
_entity_poly.pdbx_seq_one_letter_code
_entity_poly.pdbx_strand_id
1 'polypeptide(L)'
;MLHKTATAGKLVWSYTTSGDVDFEIVRRDAGKEMAIWPKITVTSLKLPEYGNKMVTPGEYILKFTNPTNTWFPAKVNCAAEVFNV
;
A
#
# COMPACT_ATOMS: atom_id res chain seq x y z
N MET A 1 -1.21 3.61 -5.38
CA MET A 1 -2.67 3.83 -5.33
C MET A 1 -2.97 4.91 -4.31
N LEU A 2 -3.73 5.95 -4.66
CA LEU A 2 -4.05 7.08 -3.77
C LEU A 2 -5.45 6.90 -3.18
N HIS A 3 -5.59 7.04 -1.86
CA HIS A 3 -6.85 7.06 -1.13
C HIS A 3 -6.94 8.31 -0.28
N LYS A 4 -8.10 8.94 -0.25
CA LYS A 4 -8.38 10.12 0.58
C LYS A 4 -9.57 9.83 1.46
N THR A 5 -9.51 10.25 2.71
CA THR A 5 -10.65 10.23 3.62
C THR A 5 -10.76 11.54 4.38
N ALA A 6 -12.00 12.00 4.58
CA ALA A 6 -12.32 13.18 5.38
C ALA A 6 -12.64 12.86 6.84
N THR A 7 -12.83 11.58 7.16
CA THR A 7 -13.16 11.08 8.50
C THR A 7 -12.13 10.05 8.94
N ALA A 8 -12.04 9.81 10.25
CA ALA A 8 -11.30 8.64 10.74
C ALA A 8 -11.94 7.37 10.17
N GLY A 9 -11.12 6.36 9.94
CA GLY A 9 -11.59 5.13 9.31
C GLY A 9 -10.57 4.01 9.39
N LYS A 10 -10.87 2.94 8.67
CA LYS A 10 -10.03 1.76 8.54
C LYS A 10 -9.65 1.57 7.08
N LEU A 11 -8.38 1.81 6.77
CA LEU A 11 -7.80 1.46 5.48
C LEU A 11 -7.62 -0.06 5.44
N VAL A 12 -8.17 -0.71 4.43
CA VAL A 12 -8.02 -2.15 4.16
C VAL A 12 -7.42 -2.31 2.78
N TRP A 13 -6.52 -3.27 2.63
CA TRP A 13 -5.86 -3.55 1.35
C TRP A 13 -5.68 -5.05 1.14
N SER A 14 -5.60 -5.42 -0.13
CA SER A 14 -5.23 -6.74 -0.60
C SER A 14 -4.45 -6.62 -1.91
N TYR A 15 -3.38 -7.39 -2.07
CA TYR A 15 -2.63 -7.44 -3.34
C TYR A 15 -2.00 -8.81 -3.60
N THR A 16 -1.75 -9.11 -4.87
CA THR A 16 -0.86 -10.19 -5.34
C THR A 16 0.18 -9.63 -6.29
N THR A 17 1.34 -10.27 -6.34
CA THR A 17 2.44 -9.85 -7.19
C THR A 17 3.04 -11.02 -7.96
N SER A 18 3.43 -10.79 -9.21
CA SER A 18 4.10 -11.82 -10.04
C SER A 18 5.60 -11.98 -9.74
N GLY A 19 6.11 -11.25 -8.74
CA GLY A 19 7.52 -11.18 -8.36
C GLY A 19 7.68 -10.32 -7.11
N ASP A 20 8.93 -10.05 -6.75
CA ASP A 20 9.24 -9.26 -5.56
C ASP A 20 8.83 -7.81 -5.77
N VAL A 21 8.17 -7.24 -4.76
CA VAL A 21 7.90 -5.81 -4.69
C VAL A 21 8.24 -5.29 -3.32
N ASP A 22 8.75 -4.07 -3.28
CA ASP A 22 8.80 -3.27 -2.07
C ASP A 22 7.42 -2.62 -1.87
N PHE A 23 6.71 -3.02 -0.83
CA PHE A 23 5.42 -2.48 -0.45
C PHE A 23 5.56 -1.56 0.76
N GLU A 24 4.98 -0.37 0.69
CA GLU A 24 4.83 0.55 1.82
C GLU A 24 3.52 1.33 1.72
N ILE A 25 3.07 1.88 2.85
CA ILE A 25 1.94 2.81 2.88
C ILE A 25 2.41 4.10 3.54
N VAL A 26 2.26 5.21 2.82
CA VAL A 26 2.61 6.54 3.32
C VAL A 26 1.36 7.41 3.44
N ARG A 27 1.36 8.31 4.42
CA ARG A 27 0.42 9.44 4.50
C ARG A 27 1.10 10.67 3.90
N ARG A 28 0.40 11.40 3.04
CA ARG A 28 0.87 12.67 2.50
C ARG A 28 0.30 13.81 3.35
N ASP A 29 1.19 14.67 3.85
CA ASP A 29 0.84 15.86 4.62
C ASP A 29 1.74 17.03 4.20
N ALA A 30 1.13 18.15 3.80
CA ALA A 30 1.82 19.34 3.31
C ALA A 30 2.97 19.07 2.30
N GLY A 31 2.78 18.09 1.40
CA GLY A 31 3.78 17.70 0.39
C GLY A 31 4.88 16.75 0.88
N LYS A 32 4.89 16.40 2.18
CA LYS A 32 5.78 15.38 2.75
C LYS A 32 5.07 14.04 2.86
N GLU A 33 5.82 12.95 2.71
CA GLU A 33 5.30 11.60 2.84
C GLU A 33 5.84 10.96 4.12
N MET A 34 4.94 10.48 4.99
CA MET A 34 5.25 9.84 6.25
C MET A 34 4.82 8.38 6.21
N ALA A 35 5.74 7.45 6.46
CA ALA A 35 5.42 6.03 6.50
C ALA A 35 4.44 5.71 7.65
N ILE A 36 3.31 5.08 7.32
CA ILE A 36 2.33 4.56 8.28
C ILE A 36 2.30 3.03 8.31
N TRP A 37 2.89 2.41 7.28
CA TRP A 37 3.19 0.99 7.19
C TRP A 37 4.63 0.85 6.72
N PRO A 38 5.44 -0.03 7.34
CA PRO A 38 6.85 -0.15 7.01
C PRO A 38 7.05 -0.62 5.56
N LYS A 39 8.17 -0.21 4.99
CA LYS A 39 8.64 -0.73 3.70
C LYS A 39 9.11 -2.17 3.89
N ILE A 40 8.47 -3.10 3.21
CA ILE A 40 8.78 -4.53 3.24
C ILE A 40 8.91 -5.08 1.82
N THR A 41 9.91 -5.92 1.57
CA THR A 41 10.04 -6.65 0.31
C THR A 41 9.24 -7.95 0.42
N VAL A 42 8.26 -8.14 -0.47
CA VAL A 42 7.31 -9.27 -0.39
C VAL A 42 7.07 -9.86 -1.78
N THR A 43 6.90 -11.19 -1.80
CA THR A 43 6.51 -11.95 -2.99
C THR A 43 5.18 -12.66 -2.73
N SER A 44 4.13 -12.30 -3.46
CA SER A 44 2.76 -12.78 -3.23
C SER A 44 2.25 -13.58 -4.44
N LEU A 45 2.90 -14.72 -4.73
CA LEU A 45 2.66 -15.51 -5.96
C LEU A 45 1.38 -16.34 -5.94
N LYS A 46 0.95 -16.82 -4.76
CA LYS A 46 -0.17 -17.78 -4.64
C LYS A 46 -1.24 -17.34 -3.66
N LEU A 47 -0.88 -16.58 -2.63
CA LEU A 47 -1.79 -16.08 -1.61
C LEU A 47 -1.69 -14.56 -1.55
N PRO A 48 -2.81 -13.84 -1.57
CA PRO A 48 -2.80 -12.39 -1.47
C PRO A 48 -2.26 -11.95 -0.13
N GLU A 49 -1.41 -10.92 -0.18
CA GLU A 49 -1.08 -10.13 0.99
C GLU A 49 -2.24 -9.20 1.29
N TYR A 50 -2.71 -9.21 2.53
CA TYR A 50 -3.80 -8.34 2.96
C TYR A 50 -3.51 -7.75 4.33
N GLY A 51 -4.14 -6.63 4.60
CA GLY A 51 -3.95 -5.95 5.88
C GLY A 51 -4.96 -4.86 6.09
N ASN A 52 -4.91 -4.30 7.29
CA ASN A 52 -5.70 -3.15 7.63
C ASN A 52 -4.98 -2.25 8.62
N LYS A 53 -5.33 -0.96 8.62
CA LYS A 53 -4.77 0.04 9.51
C LYS A 53 -5.81 1.13 9.80
N MET A 54 -5.93 1.52 11.07
CA MET A 54 -6.71 2.70 11.43
C MET A 54 -6.03 3.95 10.87
N VAL A 55 -6.82 4.80 10.22
CA VAL A 55 -6.38 6.03 9.55
C VAL A 55 -7.19 7.22 10.03
N THR A 56 -6.56 8.38 10.04
CA THR A 56 -7.18 9.68 10.34
C THR A 56 -7.54 10.38 9.03
N PRO A 57 -8.28 11.51 9.05
CA PRO A 57 -8.49 12.30 7.84
C PRO A 57 -7.17 12.66 7.15
N GLY A 58 -7.08 12.43 5.84
CA GLY A 58 -5.85 12.66 5.08
C GLY A 58 -5.77 11.90 3.77
N GLU A 59 -4.60 12.02 3.13
CA GLU A 59 -4.26 11.35 1.87
C GLU A 59 -3.24 10.24 2.13
N TYR A 60 -3.52 9.06 1.60
CA TYR A 60 -2.77 7.83 1.81
C TYR A 60 -2.36 7.23 0.47
N ILE A 61 -1.12 6.77 0.38
CA ILE A 61 -0.57 6.21 -0.85
C ILE A 61 -0.01 4.84 -0.53
N LEU A 62 -0.60 3.81 -1.15
CA LEU A 62 -0.02 2.48 -1.22
C LEU A 62 0.99 2.48 -2.36
N LYS A 63 2.26 2.25 -2.03
CA LYS A 63 3.35 2.24 -2.99
C LYS A 63 3.81 0.82 -3.22
N PHE A 64 3.95 0.49 -4.49
CA PHE A 64 4.58 -0.74 -4.96
C PHE A 64 5.78 -0.34 -5.79
N THR A 65 6.98 -0.63 -5.29
CA THR A 65 8.22 -0.33 -5.98
C THR A 65 8.83 -1.64 -6.45
N ASN A 66 9.18 -1.72 -7.73
CA ASN A 66 9.96 -2.85 -8.22
C ASN A 66 11.41 -2.68 -7.70
N PRO A 67 11.93 -3.59 -6.85
CA PRO A 67 13.26 -3.42 -6.29
C PRO A 67 14.32 -3.52 -7.41
N THR A 68 15.42 -2.78 -7.22
CA THR A 68 16.45 -2.56 -8.25
C THR A 68 17.27 -3.82 -8.60
N ASN A 69 17.09 -4.90 -7.84
CA ASN A 69 17.76 -6.18 -8.03
C ASN A 69 16.97 -7.15 -8.93
N THR A 70 15.87 -6.71 -9.56
CA THR A 70 15.08 -7.54 -10.47
C THR A 70 15.31 -7.15 -11.92
N TRP A 71 15.38 -8.15 -12.81
CA TRP A 71 15.55 -7.95 -14.25
C TRP A 71 14.23 -7.92 -15.02
N PHE A 72 13.11 -8.25 -14.37
CA PHE A 72 11.80 -8.37 -15.00
C PHE A 72 10.78 -7.46 -14.30
N PRO A 73 9.81 -6.91 -15.06
CA PRO A 73 8.73 -6.14 -14.46
C PRO A 73 7.82 -7.04 -13.61
N ALA A 74 7.47 -6.57 -12.41
CA ALA A 74 6.47 -7.20 -11.57
C ALA A 74 5.06 -6.70 -11.92
N LYS A 75 4.12 -7.61 -12.15
CA LYS A 75 2.69 -7.30 -12.23
C LYS A 75 2.11 -7.26 -10.82
N VAL A 76 1.33 -6.23 -10.53
CA VAL A 76 0.62 -6.07 -9.26
C VAL A 76 -0.87 -6.06 -9.53
N ASN A 77 -1.61 -6.95 -8.89
CA ASN A 77 -3.07 -6.88 -8.81
C ASN A 77 -3.42 -6.46 -7.39
N CYS A 78 -4.15 -5.36 -7.23
CA CYS A 78 -4.41 -4.80 -5.90
C CYS A 78 -5.79 -4.15 -5.80
N ALA A 79 -6.31 -4.14 -4.58
CA ALA A 79 -7.48 -3.39 -4.18
C ALA A 79 -7.23 -2.79 -2.79
N ALA A 80 -7.72 -1.58 -2.59
CA ALA A 80 -7.71 -0.94 -1.28
C ALA A 80 -8.92 -0.03 -1.14
N GLU A 81 -9.40 0.11 0.09
CA GLU A 81 -10.58 0.89 0.44
C GLU A 81 -10.46 1.45 1.86
N VAL A 82 -11.07 2.61 2.10
CA VAL A 82 -11.19 3.17 3.45
C VAL A 82 -12.64 3.04 3.91
N PHE A 83 -12.85 2.25 4.95
CA PHE A 83 -14.15 2.15 5.62
C PHE A 83 -14.25 3.23 6.69
N ASN A 84 -15.22 4.13 6.55
CA ASN A 84 -15.52 5.10 7.60
C ASN A 84 -16.12 4.35 8.80
N VAL A 85 -15.63 4.67 10.00
CA VAL A 85 -16.08 4.10 11.28
C VAL A 85 -16.80 5.17 12.07
#